data_AF-A0A6N6VAQ4-F1
#
_entry.id   AF-A0A6N6VAQ4-F1
#
_cell.length_a   1.000
_cell.length_b   1.000
_cell.length_c   1.000
_cell.angle_alpha   90.00
_cell.angle_beta   90.00
_cell.angle_gamma   90.00
#
_symmetry.space_group_name_H-M   'P 1'
#
loop_
_entity.id
_entity.type
_entity.pdbx_description
1 polymer ?
#
loop_
_entity_poly.entity_id
_entity_poly.type
_entity_poly.pdbx_seq_one_letter_code
_entity_poly.pdbx_strand_id
1 'polypeptide(L)'
;MYVERKPSLYLEDLRYEFKNSLSAIQNGDEAFDILVGFVELDHIYSSALKEISTKLSILDDNFNHRYKHNPIHHMERRVKEMGSLVKKLKRKGLDISAQSARDHIMDIAGIRVICNYMDDIYVIEEMLLKQEDVKLIKRKDYIEHPKENGYRSLHIVVSIPVFLADSVEIIPVEIQIRTIGMDMWASLEHKIRYKNNADTEKYKGLLEQCATEITDVESKMQQIHTEISKDD
;
A
#
# COMPACT_ATOMS: atom_id res chain seq x y z
N MET A 1 2.61 -14.43 7.17
CA MET A 1 2.58 -13.75 8.49
C MET A 1 2.20 -12.28 8.29
N TYR A 2 1.16 -11.79 8.96
CA TYR A 2 0.75 -10.39 8.87
C TYR A 2 1.54 -9.53 9.84
N VAL A 3 2.06 -8.39 9.38
CA VAL A 3 2.55 -7.34 10.28
C VAL A 3 1.50 -6.23 10.30
N GLU A 4 0.63 -6.26 11.31
CA GLU A 4 -0.25 -5.13 11.60
C GLU A 4 0.57 -3.99 12.22
N ARG A 5 0.85 -2.95 11.44
CA ARG A 5 1.27 -1.67 11.99
C ARG A 5 0.01 -0.88 12.30
N LYS A 6 -0.63 -1.15 13.44
CA LYS A 6 -1.65 -0.24 13.96
C LYS A 6 -0.94 1.09 14.26
N PRO A 7 -1.33 2.21 13.64
CA PRO A 7 -0.97 3.49 14.23
C PRO A 7 -1.58 3.52 15.62
N SER A 8 -0.77 3.87 16.61
CA SER A 8 -1.28 4.16 17.94
C SER A 8 -2.20 5.36 17.80
N LEU A 9 -3.51 5.14 17.69
CA LEU A 9 -4.50 6.20 17.83
C LEU A 9 -4.48 6.63 19.30
N TYR A 10 -3.50 7.47 19.66
CA TYR A 10 -3.58 8.23 20.90
C TYR A 10 -4.72 9.23 20.73
N LEU A 11 -5.68 9.23 21.66
CA LEU A 11 -6.81 10.16 21.66
C LEU A 11 -6.36 11.63 21.58
N GLU A 12 -5.15 11.94 22.07
CA GLU A 12 -4.54 13.26 21.97
C GLU A 12 -4.09 13.61 20.54
N ASP A 13 -3.52 12.67 19.79
CA ASP A 13 -3.14 12.86 18.39
C ASP A 13 -4.38 13.06 17.52
N LEU A 14 -5.42 12.27 17.77
CA LEU A 14 -6.73 12.39 17.12
C LEU A 14 -7.32 13.78 17.37
N ARG A 15 -7.30 14.26 18.63
CA ARG A 15 -7.78 15.60 19.01
C ARG A 15 -6.95 16.72 18.38
N TYR A 16 -5.63 16.56 18.30
CA TYR A 16 -4.72 17.54 17.70
C TYR A 16 -4.88 17.62 16.18
N GLU A 17 -4.96 16.46 15.51
CA GLU A 17 -5.23 16.37 14.08
C GLU A 17 -6.61 16.93 13.74
N PHE A 18 -7.61 16.66 14.58
CA PHE A 18 -8.97 17.21 14.46
C PHE A 18 -8.97 18.74 14.56
N LYS A 19 -8.34 19.28 15.61
CA LYS A 19 -8.28 20.73 15.86
C LYS A 19 -7.55 21.48 14.75
N ASN A 20 -6.49 20.92 14.16
CA ASN A 20 -5.74 21.57 13.09
C ASN A 20 -6.34 21.38 11.70
N SER A 21 -7.00 20.26 11.45
CA SER A 21 -7.55 19.94 10.13
C SER A 21 -8.90 20.60 9.88
N LEU A 22 -9.70 20.75 10.95
CA LEU A 22 -11.07 21.25 10.92
C LEU A 22 -11.24 22.60 11.61
N SER A 23 -10.17 23.28 12.06
CA SER A 23 -10.23 24.66 12.59
C SER A 23 -10.85 25.67 11.62
N ALA A 24 -10.94 25.33 10.33
CA ALA A 24 -11.58 26.14 9.31
C ALA A 24 -13.12 25.97 9.25
N ILE A 25 -13.67 24.95 9.92
CA ILE A 25 -15.11 24.66 9.93
C ILE A 25 -15.72 25.37 11.12
N GLN A 26 -16.54 26.38 10.85
CA GLN A 26 -17.15 27.23 11.87
C GLN A 26 -18.36 26.58 12.55
N ASN A 27 -18.96 25.56 11.92
CA ASN A 27 -20.14 24.87 12.40
C ASN A 27 -19.77 23.51 13.05
N GLY A 28 -20.16 23.33 14.32
CA GLY A 28 -19.85 22.12 15.09
C GLY A 28 -20.54 20.86 14.57
N ASP A 29 -21.77 20.99 14.05
CA ASP A 29 -22.54 19.86 13.54
C ASP A 29 -21.95 19.35 12.22
N GLU A 30 -21.57 20.26 11.32
CA GLU A 30 -20.91 19.93 10.05
C GLU A 30 -19.56 19.24 10.27
N ALA A 31 -18.77 19.71 11.25
CA ALA A 31 -17.51 19.06 11.61
C ALA A 31 -17.71 17.66 12.18
N PHE A 32 -18.82 17.43 12.90
CA PHE A 32 -19.18 16.12 13.43
C PHE A 32 -19.63 15.16 12.33
N ASP A 33 -20.47 15.60 11.39
CA ASP A 33 -20.90 14.79 10.26
C ASP A 33 -19.73 14.34 9.38
N ILE A 34 -18.77 15.26 9.14
CA ILE A 34 -17.52 14.94 8.43
C ILE A 34 -16.73 13.85 9.17
N LEU A 35 -16.62 13.94 10.49
CA LEU A 35 -15.94 12.94 11.31
C LEU A 35 -16.60 11.56 11.17
N VAL A 36 -17.92 11.50 11.30
CA VAL A 36 -18.70 10.27 11.17
C VAL A 36 -18.46 9.63 9.81
N GLY A 37 -18.50 10.42 8.74
CA GLY A 37 -18.22 9.93 7.39
C GLY A 37 -16.80 9.37 7.22
N PHE A 38 -15.78 9.98 7.85
CA PHE A 38 -14.42 9.43 7.82
C PHE A 38 -14.28 8.14 8.62
N VAL A 39 -15.01 7.99 9.73
CA VAL A 39 -15.04 6.74 10.51
C VAL A 39 -15.70 5.61 9.71
N GLU A 40 -16.80 5.90 8.99
CA GLU A 40 -17.41 4.93 8.08
C GLU A 40 -16.46 4.52 6.95
N LEU A 41 -15.73 5.47 6.34
CA LEU A 41 -14.70 5.15 5.36
C LEU A 41 -13.64 4.22 5.94
N ASP A 42 -13.12 4.51 7.13
CA ASP A 42 -12.11 3.66 7.76
C ASP A 42 -12.62 2.22 7.92
N HIS A 43 -13.85 2.06 8.41
CA HIS A 43 -14.48 0.76 8.57
C HIS A 43 -14.60 -0.02 7.24
N ILE A 44 -15.16 0.61 6.20
CA ILE A 44 -15.41 -0.03 4.91
C ILE A 44 -14.08 -0.40 4.21
N TYR A 45 -13.11 0.50 4.21
CA TYR A 45 -11.80 0.25 3.59
C TYR A 45 -10.97 -0.76 4.39
N SER A 46 -11.13 -0.82 5.71
CA SER A 46 -10.54 -1.88 6.55
C SER A 46 -11.12 -3.26 6.20
N SER A 47 -12.41 -3.34 5.88
CA SER A 47 -13.05 -4.56 5.38
C SER A 47 -12.52 -4.95 3.99
N ALA A 48 -12.36 -4.00 3.06
CA ALA A 48 -11.73 -4.26 1.77
C ALA A 48 -10.30 -4.83 1.91
N LEU A 49 -9.52 -4.34 2.88
CA LEU A 49 -8.20 -4.89 3.16
C LEU A 49 -8.25 -6.34 3.64
N LYS A 50 -9.27 -6.75 4.40
CA LYS A 50 -9.44 -8.14 4.83
C LYS A 50 -9.74 -9.06 3.64
N GLU A 51 -10.60 -8.63 2.73
CA GLU A 51 -10.95 -9.37 1.50
C GLU A 51 -9.70 -9.59 0.63
N ILE A 52 -8.97 -8.52 0.29
CA ILE A 52 -7.73 -8.62 -0.49
C ILE A 52 -6.67 -9.46 0.23
N SER A 53 -6.52 -9.28 1.54
CA SER A 53 -5.55 -10.07 2.33
C SER A 53 -5.86 -11.56 2.26
N THR A 54 -7.13 -11.93 2.38
CA THR A 54 -7.58 -13.33 2.30
C THR A 54 -7.30 -13.91 0.91
N LYS A 55 -7.64 -13.19 -0.16
CA LYS A 55 -7.34 -13.60 -1.55
C LYS A 55 -5.84 -13.84 -1.74
N LEU A 56 -4.99 -12.91 -1.30
CA LEU A 56 -3.54 -13.02 -1.42
C LEU A 56 -2.95 -14.19 -0.62
N SER A 57 -3.43 -14.41 0.62
CA SER A 57 -3.02 -15.56 1.43
C SER A 57 -3.39 -16.89 0.77
N ILE A 58 -4.60 -17.01 0.23
CA ILE A 58 -5.03 -18.23 -0.48
C ILE A 58 -4.17 -18.49 -1.71
N LEU A 59 -3.83 -17.43 -2.47
CA LEU A 59 -2.96 -17.55 -3.64
C LEU A 59 -1.55 -18.03 -3.26
N ASP A 60 -0.96 -17.47 -2.21
CA ASP A 60 0.36 -17.87 -1.71
C ASP A 60 0.37 -19.32 -1.24
N ASP A 61 -0.62 -19.72 -0.42
CA ASP A 61 -0.74 -21.09 0.09
C ASP A 61 -0.96 -22.10 -1.04
N ASN A 62 -1.81 -21.77 -2.03
CA ASN A 62 -2.06 -22.65 -3.17
C ASN A 62 -0.84 -22.76 -4.08
N PHE A 63 -0.11 -21.67 -4.30
CA PHE A 63 1.11 -21.68 -5.10
C PHE A 63 2.17 -22.57 -4.44
N ASN A 64 2.35 -22.46 -3.12
CA ASN A 64 3.26 -23.34 -2.38
C ASN A 64 2.84 -24.81 -2.44
N HIS A 65 1.54 -25.10 -2.33
CA HIS A 65 1.05 -26.47 -2.45
C HIS A 65 1.38 -27.10 -3.82
N ARG A 66 1.30 -26.32 -4.90
CA ARG A 66 1.51 -26.80 -6.27
C ARG A 66 2.97 -26.79 -6.73
N TYR A 67 3.76 -25.82 -6.26
CA TYR A 67 5.10 -25.53 -6.77
C TYR A 67 6.18 -25.55 -5.69
N LYS A 68 5.84 -25.91 -4.44
CA LYS A 68 6.76 -25.93 -3.28
C LYS A 68 7.51 -24.61 -3.04
N HIS A 69 6.89 -23.50 -3.43
CA HIS A 69 7.45 -22.15 -3.31
C HIS A 69 6.38 -21.19 -2.78
N ASN A 70 6.72 -20.36 -1.80
CA ASN A 70 5.85 -19.26 -1.36
C ASN A 70 6.31 -17.98 -2.04
N PRO A 71 5.53 -17.38 -2.97
CA PRO A 71 5.89 -16.10 -3.57
C PRO A 71 5.87 -14.93 -2.55
N ILE A 72 5.01 -14.97 -1.53
CA ILE A 72 4.87 -13.91 -0.52
C ILE A 72 5.70 -14.24 0.72
N HIS A 73 6.65 -13.37 1.06
CA HIS A 73 7.34 -13.43 2.34
C HIS A 73 6.44 -12.92 3.48
N HIS A 74 5.89 -11.71 3.32
CA HIS A 74 4.94 -11.14 4.28
C HIS A 74 4.09 -10.03 3.65
N MET A 75 3.04 -9.61 4.37
CA MET A 75 2.19 -8.50 3.98
C MET A 75 2.04 -7.48 5.10
N GLU A 76 2.00 -6.20 4.73
CA GLU A 76 1.66 -5.09 5.62
C GLU A 76 0.38 -4.42 5.11
N ARG A 77 -0.58 -4.15 5.98
CA ARG A 77 -1.84 -3.47 5.60
C ARG A 77 -2.04 -2.23 6.45
N ARG A 78 -2.62 -1.19 5.85
CA ARG A 78 -3.03 0.02 6.56
C ARG A 78 -4.21 0.69 5.88
N VAL A 79 -5.07 1.28 6.71
CA VAL A 79 -5.97 2.34 6.25
C VAL A 79 -5.29 3.68 6.48
N LYS A 80 -5.48 4.61 5.54
CA LYS A 80 -4.88 5.95 5.62
C LYS A 80 -5.51 6.72 6.78
N GLU A 81 -4.67 7.21 7.68
CA GLU A 81 -5.11 8.07 8.79
C GLU A 81 -5.85 9.31 8.28
N MET A 82 -6.88 9.71 9.02
CA MET A 82 -7.74 10.84 8.68
C MET A 82 -6.93 12.13 8.46
N GLY A 83 -5.99 12.48 9.34
CA GLY A 83 -5.16 13.68 9.16
C GLY A 83 -4.35 13.64 7.86
N SER A 84 -3.83 12.47 7.48
CA SER A 84 -3.13 12.25 6.21
C SER A 84 -4.06 12.33 5.00
N LEU A 85 -5.32 11.87 5.13
CA LEU A 85 -6.34 11.94 4.10
C LEU A 85 -6.80 13.39 3.85
N VAL A 86 -7.10 14.14 4.91
CA VAL A 86 -7.46 15.57 4.82
C VAL A 86 -6.33 16.40 4.21
N LYS A 87 -5.07 16.18 4.63
CA LYS A 87 -3.91 16.83 4.00
C LYS A 87 -3.83 16.52 2.49
N LYS A 88 -4.17 15.29 2.08
CA LYS A 88 -4.14 14.88 0.67
C LYS A 88 -5.28 15.52 -0.14
N LEU A 89 -6.48 15.64 0.43
CA LEU A 89 -7.61 16.36 -0.16
C LEU A 89 -7.28 17.83 -0.36
N LYS A 90 -6.81 18.52 0.70
CA LYS A 90 -6.37 19.93 0.63
C LYS A 90 -5.29 20.15 -0.43
N ARG A 91 -4.27 19.29 -0.49
CA ARG A 91 -3.20 19.39 -1.50
C ARG A 91 -3.72 19.22 -2.94
N LYS A 92 -4.80 18.47 -3.14
CA LYS A 92 -5.45 18.31 -4.44
C LYS A 92 -6.51 19.38 -4.73
N GLY A 93 -6.77 20.31 -3.81
CA GLY A 93 -7.84 21.30 -3.95
C GLY A 93 -9.24 20.69 -3.92
N LEU A 94 -9.42 19.57 -3.23
CA LEU A 94 -10.70 18.85 -3.12
C LEU A 94 -11.40 19.18 -1.80
N ASP A 95 -12.73 19.06 -1.81
CA ASP A 95 -13.56 19.25 -0.63
C ASP A 95 -13.20 18.24 0.47
N ILE A 96 -13.28 18.69 1.73
CA ILE A 96 -12.99 17.87 2.90
C ILE A 96 -14.27 17.13 3.29
N SER A 97 -14.57 16.06 2.57
CA SER A 97 -15.71 15.19 2.85
C SER A 97 -15.37 13.73 2.57
N ALA A 98 -16.11 12.83 3.21
CA ALA A 98 -15.97 11.39 2.98
C ALA A 98 -16.28 11.03 1.51
N GLN A 99 -17.29 11.66 0.92
CA GLN A 99 -17.65 11.45 -0.48
C GLN A 99 -16.50 11.85 -1.43
N SER A 100 -15.95 13.06 -1.23
CA SER A 100 -14.81 13.56 -2.01
C SER A 100 -13.59 12.64 -1.88
N ALA A 101 -13.33 12.12 -0.67
CA ALA A 101 -12.28 11.13 -0.44
C ALA A 101 -12.51 9.83 -1.22
N ARG A 102 -13.72 9.26 -1.14
CA ARG A 102 -14.12 8.03 -1.83
C ARG A 102 -13.92 8.14 -3.35
N ASP A 103 -14.30 9.27 -3.93
CA ASP A 103 -14.32 9.47 -5.38
C ASP A 103 -12.92 9.73 -5.96
N HIS A 104 -12.00 10.33 -5.18
CA HIS A 104 -10.75 10.88 -5.73
C HIS A 104 -9.46 10.30 -5.13
N ILE A 105 -9.54 9.53 -4.04
CA ILE A 105 -8.40 9.01 -3.30
C ILE A 105 -8.38 7.49 -3.34
N MET A 106 -7.51 6.95 -4.20
CA MET A 106 -7.42 5.51 -4.48
C MET A 106 -6.55 4.72 -3.47
N ASP A 107 -5.81 5.40 -2.58
CA ASP A 107 -4.89 4.82 -1.59
C ASP A 107 -5.39 5.00 -0.15
N ILE A 108 -6.72 5.00 0.06
CA ILE A 108 -7.30 4.97 1.40
C ILE A 108 -7.03 3.61 2.03
N ALA A 109 -7.31 2.51 1.32
CA ALA A 109 -6.82 1.18 1.64
C ALA A 109 -5.49 0.94 0.92
N GLY A 110 -4.45 0.61 1.69
CA GLY A 110 -3.15 0.23 1.15
C GLY A 110 -2.67 -1.10 1.73
N ILE A 111 -2.30 -2.03 0.85
CA ILE A 111 -1.59 -3.25 1.22
C ILE A 111 -0.24 -3.29 0.51
N ARG A 112 0.78 -3.74 1.24
CA ARG A 112 2.11 -4.00 0.71
C ARG A 112 2.33 -5.50 0.72
N VAL A 113 2.69 -6.05 -0.43
CA VAL A 113 3.03 -7.45 -0.60
C VAL A 113 4.52 -7.52 -0.82
N ILE A 114 5.24 -8.14 0.13
CA ILE A 114 6.68 -8.31 0.07
C ILE A 114 6.94 -9.73 -0.41
N CYS A 115 7.50 -9.84 -1.60
CA CYS A 115 7.82 -11.08 -2.28
C CYS A 115 9.25 -11.55 -1.98
N ASN A 116 9.48 -12.86 -2.07
CA ASN A 116 10.80 -13.45 -1.88
C ASN A 116 11.74 -13.11 -3.03
N TYR A 117 11.27 -13.22 -4.28
CA TYR A 117 12.05 -12.93 -5.47
C TYR A 117 11.35 -11.92 -6.40
N MET A 118 12.05 -11.50 -7.46
CA MET A 118 11.53 -10.47 -8.38
C MET A 118 10.42 -11.00 -9.27
N ASP A 119 10.53 -12.24 -9.77
CA ASP A 119 9.51 -12.83 -10.64
C ASP A 119 8.19 -13.06 -9.92
N ASP A 120 8.26 -13.35 -8.60
CA ASP A 120 7.09 -13.51 -7.72
C ASP A 120 6.17 -12.28 -7.74
N ILE A 121 6.72 -11.08 -7.99
CA ILE A 121 5.95 -9.83 -8.07
C ILE A 121 4.90 -9.92 -9.17
N TYR A 122 5.32 -10.38 -10.35
CA TYR A 122 4.46 -10.48 -11.53
C TYR A 122 3.54 -11.72 -11.45
N VAL A 123 4.02 -12.80 -10.83
CA VAL A 123 3.19 -13.98 -10.53
C VAL A 123 2.01 -13.61 -9.63
N ILE A 124 2.24 -12.84 -8.56
CA ILE A 124 1.18 -12.36 -7.68
C ILE A 124 0.21 -11.42 -8.42
N GLU A 125 0.73 -10.48 -9.21
CA GLU A 125 -0.11 -9.59 -10.03
C GLU A 125 -1.03 -10.41 -10.95
N GLU A 126 -0.46 -11.33 -11.73
CA GLU A 126 -1.20 -12.13 -12.70
C GLU A 126 -2.27 -12.99 -12.03
N MET A 127 -1.93 -13.70 -10.95
CA MET A 127 -2.88 -14.55 -10.24
C MET A 127 -4.02 -13.77 -9.61
N LEU A 128 -3.74 -12.58 -9.06
CA LEU A 128 -4.77 -11.75 -8.45
C LEU A 128 -5.73 -11.17 -9.51
N LEU A 129 -5.20 -10.69 -10.63
CA LEU A 129 -5.99 -10.09 -11.72
C LEU A 129 -6.79 -11.10 -12.55
N LYS A 130 -6.51 -12.40 -12.41
CA LYS A 130 -7.33 -13.48 -13.00
C LYS A 130 -8.66 -13.71 -12.27
N GLN A 131 -8.82 -13.22 -11.05
CA GLN A 131 -10.07 -13.40 -10.28
C GLN A 131 -11.19 -12.55 -10.86
N GLU A 132 -12.37 -13.14 -11.07
CA GLU A 132 -13.50 -12.50 -11.78
C GLU A 132 -14.03 -11.23 -11.08
N ASP A 133 -13.89 -11.16 -9.76
CA ASP A 133 -14.36 -10.06 -8.92
C ASP A 133 -13.28 -9.01 -8.62
N VAL A 134 -12.08 -9.15 -9.18
CA VAL A 134 -10.97 -8.19 -9.05
C VAL A 134 -10.82 -7.43 -10.37
N LYS A 135 -11.01 -6.10 -10.35
CA LYS A 135 -10.84 -5.26 -11.54
C LYS A 135 -9.67 -4.32 -11.38
N LEU A 136 -8.76 -4.33 -12.35
CA LEU A 136 -7.65 -3.38 -12.42
C LEU A 136 -8.16 -1.98 -12.76
N ILE A 137 -7.89 -1.01 -11.89
CA ILE A 137 -8.19 0.42 -12.10
C ILE A 137 -6.96 1.15 -12.63
N LYS A 138 -5.78 0.82 -12.11
CA LYS A 138 -4.53 1.52 -12.43
C LYS A 138 -3.33 0.62 -12.21
N ARG A 139 -2.35 0.70 -13.11
CA ARG A 139 -1.04 0.02 -12.99
C ARG A 139 0.09 1.03 -13.19
N LYS A 140 1.13 0.94 -12.36
CA LYS A 140 2.38 1.69 -12.50
C LYS A 140 3.55 0.81 -12.11
N ASP A 141 4.43 0.58 -13.07
CA ASP A 141 5.59 -0.30 -12.90
C ASP A 141 6.86 0.51 -12.66
N TYR A 142 7.25 0.68 -11.39
CA TYR A 142 8.52 1.32 -11.06
C TYR A 142 9.69 0.33 -10.97
N ILE A 143 9.48 -0.95 -11.32
CA ILE A 143 10.56 -1.92 -11.41
C ILE A 143 11.19 -1.80 -12.80
N GLU A 144 10.36 -1.79 -13.84
CA GLU A 144 10.76 -1.55 -15.22
C GLU A 144 11.17 -0.08 -15.46
N HIS A 145 10.46 0.86 -14.84
CA HIS A 145 10.75 2.29 -14.93
C HIS A 145 10.97 2.91 -13.54
N PRO A 146 12.14 2.67 -12.91
CA PRO A 146 12.47 3.23 -11.60
C PRO A 146 12.34 4.75 -11.57
N LYS A 147 11.95 5.29 -10.42
CA LYS A 147 12.00 6.74 -10.23
C LYS A 147 13.45 7.23 -10.19
N GLU A 148 13.64 8.52 -10.45
CA GLU A 148 14.96 9.17 -10.41
C GLU A 148 15.71 8.91 -9.10
N ASN A 149 15.02 8.83 -7.96
CA ASN A 149 15.64 8.58 -6.67
C ASN A 149 16.04 7.11 -6.44
N GLY A 150 15.83 6.20 -7.40
CA GLY A 150 16.11 4.77 -7.26
C GLY A 150 14.94 3.92 -6.73
N TYR A 151 13.77 4.53 -6.47
CA TYR A 151 12.61 3.80 -5.97
C TYR A 151 12.07 2.78 -6.97
N ARG A 152 11.87 1.54 -6.49
CA ARG A 152 11.29 0.42 -7.24
C ARG A 152 10.15 -0.24 -6.47
N SER A 153 9.05 -0.55 -7.17
CA SER A 153 7.90 -1.33 -6.71
C SER A 153 6.87 -1.36 -7.85
N LEU A 154 6.10 -2.45 -7.96
CA LEU A 154 4.92 -2.49 -8.81
C LEU A 154 3.70 -1.97 -8.02
N HIS A 155 3.02 -0.95 -8.54
CA HIS A 155 1.81 -0.39 -7.92
C HIS A 155 0.60 -0.71 -8.78
N ILE A 156 -0.33 -1.47 -8.23
CA ILE A 156 -1.65 -1.68 -8.83
C ILE A 156 -2.73 -1.11 -7.92
N VAL A 157 -3.78 -0.54 -8.51
CA VAL A 157 -5.02 -0.22 -7.82
C VAL A 157 -6.07 -1.13 -8.40
N VAL A 158 -6.71 -1.91 -7.54
CA VAL A 158 -7.80 -2.82 -7.92
C VAL A 158 -9.08 -2.44 -7.20
N SER A 159 -10.24 -2.67 -7.79
CA SER A 159 -11.53 -2.62 -7.09
C SER A 159 -12.02 -4.02 -6.76
N ILE A 160 -12.59 -4.19 -5.57
CA ILE A 160 -13.25 -5.42 -5.12
C ILE A 160 -14.61 -5.12 -4.47
N PRO A 161 -15.57 -6.06 -4.54
CA PRO A 161 -16.80 -5.95 -3.79
C PRO A 161 -16.56 -6.22 -2.30
N VAL A 162 -17.16 -5.39 -1.44
CA VAL A 162 -17.25 -5.58 0.00
C VAL A 162 -18.73 -5.72 0.35
N PHE A 163 -19.10 -6.91 0.84
CA PHE A 163 -20.46 -7.21 1.26
C PHE A 163 -20.67 -6.75 2.70
N LEU A 164 -21.48 -5.68 2.86
CA LEU A 164 -21.89 -5.14 4.16
C LEU A 164 -23.24 -5.73 4.56
N ALA A 165 -23.75 -5.35 5.74
CA ALA A 165 -25.02 -5.88 6.26
C ALA A 165 -26.21 -5.64 5.31
N ASP A 166 -26.30 -4.43 4.76
CA ASP A 166 -27.46 -3.99 3.97
C ASP A 166 -27.09 -3.54 2.54
N SER A 167 -25.82 -3.63 2.15
CA SER A 167 -25.33 -3.12 0.87
C SER A 167 -24.06 -3.83 0.39
N VAL A 168 -23.72 -3.59 -0.88
CA VAL A 168 -22.44 -4.00 -1.46
C VAL A 168 -21.72 -2.77 -1.96
N GLU A 169 -20.47 -2.60 -1.54
CA GLU A 169 -19.63 -1.47 -1.90
C GLU A 169 -18.45 -1.91 -2.76
N ILE A 170 -18.20 -1.22 -3.87
CA ILE A 170 -17.04 -1.50 -4.73
C ILE A 170 -15.89 -0.59 -4.33
N ILE A 171 -14.88 -1.15 -3.67
CA ILE A 171 -13.84 -0.37 -2.98
C ILE A 171 -12.49 -0.51 -3.68
N PRO A 172 -11.81 0.61 -4.00
CA PRO A 172 -10.45 0.58 -4.50
C PRO A 172 -9.44 0.27 -3.39
N VAL A 173 -8.47 -0.59 -3.70
CA VAL A 173 -7.34 -0.93 -2.83
C VAL A 173 -6.05 -0.74 -3.62
N GLU A 174 -5.13 0.06 -3.08
CA GLU A 174 -3.77 0.18 -3.61
C GLU A 174 -2.91 -0.96 -3.08
N ILE A 175 -2.33 -1.74 -3.99
CA ILE A 175 -1.44 -2.86 -3.72
C ILE A 175 -0.05 -2.48 -4.22
N GLN A 176 0.91 -2.44 -3.30
CA GLN A 176 2.32 -2.18 -3.61
C GLN A 176 3.09 -3.50 -3.49
N ILE A 177 3.45 -4.09 -4.61
CA ILE A 177 4.17 -5.36 -4.69
C ILE A 177 5.66 -5.07 -4.90
N ARG A 178 6.52 -5.71 -4.12
CA ARG A 178 7.97 -5.44 -4.11
C ARG A 178 8.75 -6.62 -3.52
N THR A 179 10.04 -6.69 -3.75
CA THR A 179 10.94 -7.63 -3.05
C THR A 179 11.29 -7.16 -1.63
N ILE A 180 11.94 -8.04 -0.87
CA ILE A 180 12.51 -7.71 0.45
C ILE A 180 13.53 -6.57 0.36
N GLY A 181 14.43 -6.60 -0.63
CA GLY A 181 15.43 -5.56 -0.85
C GLY A 181 14.81 -4.21 -1.22
N MET A 182 13.82 -4.21 -2.10
CA MET A 182 13.06 -3.00 -2.43
C MET A 182 12.35 -2.41 -1.20
N ASP A 183 11.78 -3.24 -0.31
CA ASP A 183 11.14 -2.76 0.92
C ASP A 183 12.13 -2.18 1.93
N MET A 184 13.29 -2.83 2.09
CA MET A 184 14.38 -2.35 2.94
C MET A 184 14.84 -0.95 2.47
N TRP A 185 15.08 -0.80 1.18
CA TRP A 185 15.50 0.47 0.59
C TRP A 185 14.43 1.56 0.76
N ALA A 186 13.17 1.26 0.42
CA ALA A 186 12.07 2.21 0.50
C ALA A 186 11.80 2.66 1.95
N SER A 187 12.00 1.78 2.92
CA SER A 187 11.86 2.10 4.34
C SER A 187 12.92 3.09 4.81
N LEU A 188 14.17 2.96 4.33
CA LEU A 188 15.25 3.89 4.62
C LEU A 188 15.01 5.26 3.97
N GLU A 189 14.69 5.28 2.67
CA GLU A 189 14.39 6.52 1.93
C GLU A 189 13.25 7.30 2.60
N HIS A 190 12.17 6.61 2.95
CA HIS A 190 11.03 7.23 3.62
C HIS A 190 11.43 7.81 4.98
N LYS A 191 12.25 7.12 5.77
CA LYS A 191 12.72 7.64 7.07
C LYS A 191 13.56 8.89 6.90
N ILE A 192 14.45 8.92 5.91
CA ILE A 192 15.28 10.08 5.59
C ILE A 192 14.41 11.27 5.16
N ARG A 193 13.44 11.05 4.27
CA ARG A 193 12.59 12.12 3.74
C ARG A 193 11.64 12.75 4.77
N TYR A 194 11.14 11.97 5.73
CA TYR A 194 10.11 12.43 6.68
C TYR A 194 10.61 12.79 8.08
N LYS A 195 11.74 12.23 8.55
CA LYS A 195 12.23 12.48 9.92
C LYS A 195 13.44 13.42 10.00
N ASN A 196 14.10 13.74 8.88
CA ASN A 196 15.20 14.68 8.89
C ASN A 196 14.75 16.05 8.40
N ASN A 197 14.87 17.07 9.27
CA ASN A 197 14.98 18.47 8.87
C ASN A 197 16.34 18.77 8.18
N ALA A 198 17.08 17.74 7.79
CA ALA A 198 18.41 17.83 7.21
C ALA A 198 18.33 17.71 5.69
N ASP A 199 19.35 18.24 5.02
CA ASP A 199 19.49 18.22 3.58
C ASP A 199 19.49 16.79 3.02
N THR A 200 18.32 16.35 2.55
CA THR A 200 18.08 15.01 2.00
C THR A 200 18.92 14.77 0.75
N GLU A 201 19.35 15.83 0.06
CA GLU A 201 20.13 15.74 -1.18
C GLU A 201 21.51 15.11 -0.95
N LYS A 202 22.10 15.27 0.26
CA LYS A 202 23.40 14.67 0.57
C LYS A 202 23.41 13.14 0.42
N TYR A 203 22.28 12.49 0.69
CA TYR A 203 22.18 11.02 0.63
C TYR A 203 21.67 10.49 -0.69
N LYS A 204 21.26 11.36 -1.63
CA LYS A 204 20.62 10.96 -2.88
C LYS A 204 21.49 9.99 -3.68
N GLY A 205 22.74 10.37 -3.96
CA GLY A 205 23.66 9.52 -4.72
C GLY A 205 23.97 8.19 -4.04
N LEU A 206 24.08 8.17 -2.70
CA LEU A 206 24.30 6.93 -1.95
C LEU A 206 23.06 6.03 -1.96
N LEU A 207 21.86 6.60 -1.85
CA LEU A 207 20.61 5.85 -1.96
C LEU A 207 20.45 5.24 -3.36
N GLU A 208 20.77 5.98 -4.43
CA GLU A 208 20.75 5.44 -5.80
C GLU A 208 21.75 4.29 -5.98
N GLN A 209 22.95 4.38 -5.39
CA GLN A 209 23.92 3.29 -5.36
C GLN A 209 23.36 2.07 -4.62
N CYS A 210 22.83 2.25 -3.41
CA CYS A 210 22.22 1.16 -2.65
C CYS A 210 21.06 0.50 -3.41
N ALA A 211 20.23 1.26 -4.12
CA ALA A 211 19.14 0.70 -4.92
C ALA A 211 19.68 -0.21 -6.04
N THR A 212 20.77 0.21 -6.69
CA THR A 212 21.43 -0.55 -7.76
C THR A 212 22.07 -1.82 -7.22
N GLU A 213 22.85 -1.72 -6.13
CA GLU A 213 23.50 -2.87 -5.49
C GLU A 213 22.49 -3.93 -5.01
N ILE A 214 21.38 -3.48 -4.41
CA ILE A 214 20.29 -4.38 -4.00
C ILE A 214 19.70 -5.09 -5.24
N THR A 215 19.44 -4.35 -6.31
CA THR A 215 18.91 -4.92 -7.56
C THR A 215 19.85 -5.99 -8.14
N ASP A 216 21.15 -5.73 -8.14
CA ASP A 216 22.15 -6.67 -8.66
C ASP A 216 22.23 -7.95 -7.83
N VAL A 217 22.15 -7.83 -6.50
CA VAL A 217 22.12 -8.99 -5.59
C VAL A 217 20.84 -9.80 -5.79
N GLU A 218 19.68 -9.15 -5.80
CA GLU A 218 18.39 -9.83 -6.00
C GLU A 218 18.29 -10.49 -7.37
N SER A 219 18.89 -9.91 -8.41
CA SER A 219 18.99 -10.51 -9.75
C SER A 219 19.78 -11.82 -9.75
N LYS A 220 20.92 -11.85 -9.05
CA LYS A 220 21.72 -13.08 -8.89
C LYS A 220 20.96 -14.14 -8.09
N MET A 221 20.26 -13.73 -7.03
CA MET A 221 19.45 -14.64 -6.23
C MET A 221 18.26 -15.23 -7.00
N GLN A 222 17.59 -14.41 -7.82
CA GLN A 222 16.53 -14.86 -8.74
C GLN A 222 17.06 -15.90 -9.73
N GLN A 223 18.24 -15.64 -10.32
CA GLN A 223 18.85 -16.58 -11.26
C GLN A 223 19.08 -17.95 -10.60
N ILE A 224 19.73 -17.96 -9.42
CA ILE A 224 19.98 -19.20 -8.68
C ILE A 224 18.68 -19.92 -8.35
N HIS A 225 17.67 -19.19 -7.85
CA HIS A 225 16.35 -19.76 -7.53
C HIS A 225 15.67 -20.38 -8.77
N THR A 226 15.79 -19.73 -9.92
CA THR A 226 15.22 -20.22 -11.19
C THR A 226 15.93 -21.49 -11.68
N GLU A 227 17.25 -21.56 -11.52
CA GLU A 227 18.06 -22.73 -11.90
C GLU A 227 17.70 -23.95 -11.05
N ILE A 228 17.68 -23.82 -9.72
CA ILE A 228 17.35 -24.95 -8.83
C ILE A 228 15.89 -25.41 -8.95
N SER A 229 14.97 -24.53 -9.33
CA SER A 229 13.55 -24.88 -9.45
C SER A 229 13.20 -25.59 -10.77
N LYS A 230 14.13 -25.64 -11.74
CA LYS A 230 13.96 -26.38 -13.01
C LYS A 230 14.40 -27.83 -12.94
N ASP A 231 15.22 -28.17 -11.94
CA ASP A 231 15.81 -29.49 -11.75
C ASP A 231 14.94 -30.42 -10.86
N ASP A 232 13.79 -29.93 -10.38
CA ASP A 232 12.75 -30.63 -9.60
C ASP A 232 11.50 -30.96 -10.44
#